data_AF-A0A093P7V3-F1
#
_entry.id   AF-A0A093P7V3-F1
#
_cell.length_a   1.000
_cell.length_b   1.000
_cell.length_c   1.000
_cell.angle_alpha   90.00
_cell.angle_beta   90.00
_cell.angle_gamma   90.00
#
_symmetry.space_group_name_H-M   'P 1'
#
loop_
_entity.id
_entity.type
_entity.pdbx_description
1 polymer ?
#
loop_
_entity_poly.entity_id
_entity_poly.type
_entity_poly.pdbx_seq_one_letter_code
_entity_poly.pdbx_strand_id
1 'polypeptide(L)'
;HHNVAALPAAVESGFAKKTFISYSVTFGDSFRQGKVVGIDPGRQQVLLSDGEELHYSHLILATGSDGPFPGKFNKVIDMQSAIQTYEDMVKEIEKSERILVVGGGAAGVEMAAEIKTEYPAKEVTLIHSKIALADVELLDSVRQEVKEILLRKGVRLLLSERVSNVEKLMPNQFQKDMVVRTEKGTEVVADMVVLCTGIKINSSAYAAAFGDKMATNSALKVNKHLQLEGYENIYAIGDCADLKEPKMAYHAGLHANVVVTNIINSLTHKPLKTYEPGKVILHPALAVGLLFCREQLNDGVGQVNGYYVGHLLVTIAKSQDLFVSKSWKMMGQTMPS
;
A
#
# COMPACT_ATOMS: atom_id res chain seq x y z
N HIS A 1 8.99 5.54 -10.75
CA HIS A 1 9.81 5.19 -9.57
C HIS A 1 9.08 4.14 -8.76
N HIS A 2 9.80 3.21 -8.15
CA HIS A 2 9.31 2.40 -7.06
C HIS A 2 9.35 3.27 -5.79
N ASN A 3 8.20 3.49 -5.14
CA ASN A 3 8.12 4.23 -3.88
C ASN A 3 7.88 3.25 -2.73
N VAL A 4 8.85 3.13 -1.83
CA VAL A 4 8.80 2.24 -0.65
C VAL A 4 8.73 3.06 0.63
N ALA A 5 8.07 2.57 1.68
CA ALA A 5 8.01 3.29 2.96
C ALA A 5 7.45 4.73 2.85
N ALA A 6 6.39 4.89 2.06
CA ALA A 6 5.74 6.17 1.77
C ALA A 6 5.21 6.93 3.01
N LEU A 7 4.68 6.22 4.01
CA LEU A 7 4.13 6.83 5.22
C LEU A 7 5.23 7.34 6.17
N PRO A 8 6.30 6.57 6.46
CA PRO A 8 7.50 7.08 7.13
C PRO A 8 8.09 8.33 6.47
N ALA A 9 8.16 8.37 5.13
CA ALA A 9 8.64 9.55 4.40
C ALA A 9 7.81 10.82 4.61
N ALA A 10 6.56 10.68 5.05
CA ALA A 10 5.69 11.81 5.36
C ALA A 10 5.87 12.37 6.77
N VAL A 11 6.63 11.70 7.64
CA VAL A 11 6.86 12.12 9.02
C VAL A 11 8.34 12.41 9.33
N GLU A 12 9.28 11.73 8.67
CA GLU A 12 10.73 11.87 8.91
C GLU A 12 11.36 12.77 7.84
N SER A 13 11.81 13.97 8.24
CA SER A 13 12.48 14.89 7.30
C SER A 13 13.75 14.26 6.71
N GLY A 14 13.94 14.41 5.40
CA GLY A 14 15.08 13.86 4.68
C GLY A 14 15.00 12.36 4.42
N PHE A 15 13.95 11.65 4.87
CA PHE A 15 13.78 10.22 4.57
C PHE A 15 13.26 9.98 3.15
N ALA A 16 12.45 10.89 2.62
CA ALA A 16 11.80 10.75 1.30
C ALA A 16 12.77 10.54 0.14
N LYS A 17 13.99 11.09 0.18
CA LYS A 17 15.01 10.84 -0.86
C LYS A 17 15.41 9.36 -0.97
N LYS A 18 15.24 8.58 0.10
CA LYS A 18 15.58 7.15 0.15
C LYS A 18 14.47 6.25 -0.36
N THR A 19 13.26 6.78 -0.56
CA THR A 19 12.08 5.96 -0.87
C THR A 19 11.84 5.77 -2.36
N PHE A 20 12.41 6.63 -3.22
CA PHE A 20 12.21 6.57 -4.66
C PHE A 20 13.36 5.88 -5.39
N ILE A 21 13.08 4.73 -5.99
CA ILE A 21 14.03 3.96 -6.81
C ILE A 21 13.62 4.08 -8.29
N SER A 22 14.55 4.41 -9.18
CA SER A 22 14.22 4.62 -10.59
C SER A 22 13.97 3.30 -11.34
N TYR A 23 12.84 3.18 -12.03
CA TYR A 23 12.58 2.01 -12.87
C TYR A 23 13.44 2.02 -14.15
N SER A 24 13.69 3.20 -14.73
CA SER A 24 14.49 3.30 -15.96
C SER A 24 15.94 2.90 -15.72
N VAL A 25 16.50 3.19 -14.53
CA VAL A 25 17.86 2.75 -14.16
C VAL A 25 17.92 1.23 -13.99
N THR A 26 16.93 0.62 -13.33
CA THR A 26 16.93 -0.84 -13.10
C THR A 26 16.71 -1.64 -14.38
N PHE A 27 15.79 -1.21 -15.23
CA PHE A 27 15.31 -2.01 -16.35
C PHE A 27 15.87 -1.58 -17.71
N GLY A 28 16.50 -0.40 -17.80
CA GLY A 28 17.08 0.12 -19.05
C GLY A 28 16.08 0.08 -20.21
N ASP A 29 16.48 -0.54 -21.31
CA ASP A 29 15.65 -0.68 -22.52
C ASP A 29 14.39 -1.54 -22.33
N SER A 30 14.31 -2.32 -21.23
CA SER A 30 13.10 -3.08 -20.89
C SER A 30 12.04 -2.25 -20.15
N PHE A 31 12.30 -0.95 -19.93
CA PHE A 31 11.33 -0.03 -19.35
C PHE A 31 10.77 0.94 -20.39
N ARG A 32 9.45 0.88 -20.58
CA ARG A 32 8.69 1.87 -21.34
C ARG A 32 7.87 2.74 -20.41
N GLN A 33 8.15 4.04 -20.39
CA GLN A 33 7.31 5.01 -19.69
C GLN A 33 6.11 5.39 -20.56
N GLY A 34 4.90 5.04 -20.13
CA GLY A 34 3.66 5.35 -20.82
C GLY A 34 2.42 4.99 -20.00
N LYS A 35 1.24 5.46 -20.42
CA LYS A 35 -0.04 5.10 -19.81
C LYS A 35 -0.76 4.10 -20.71
N VAL A 36 -0.99 2.89 -20.20
CA VAL A 36 -1.84 1.91 -20.90
C VAL A 36 -3.29 2.37 -20.82
N VAL A 37 -3.95 2.45 -21.98
CA VAL A 37 -5.35 2.90 -22.12
C VAL A 37 -6.28 1.82 -22.66
N GLY A 38 -5.73 0.72 -23.18
CA GLY A 38 -6.51 -0.42 -23.64
C GLY A 38 -5.69 -1.69 -23.73
N ILE A 39 -6.41 -2.82 -23.78
CA ILE A 39 -5.86 -4.16 -23.97
C ILE A 39 -6.74 -4.86 -25.00
N ASP A 40 -6.12 -5.42 -26.03
CA ASP A 40 -6.79 -6.30 -26.99
C ASP A 40 -6.21 -7.71 -26.82
N PRO A 41 -6.93 -8.61 -26.13
CA PRO A 41 -6.46 -9.98 -25.92
C PRO A 41 -6.49 -10.82 -27.21
N GLY A 42 -7.35 -10.49 -28.19
CA GLY A 42 -7.45 -11.20 -29.45
C GLY A 42 -6.24 -10.95 -30.36
N ARG A 43 -5.72 -9.71 -30.36
CA ARG A 43 -4.48 -9.33 -31.06
C ARG A 43 -3.22 -9.44 -30.18
N GLN A 44 -3.37 -9.86 -28.93
CA GLN A 44 -2.30 -9.93 -27.92
C GLN A 44 -1.47 -8.65 -27.85
N GLN A 45 -2.16 -7.52 -27.68
CA GLN A 45 -1.53 -6.19 -27.63
C GLN A 45 -2.08 -5.31 -26.51
N VAL A 46 -1.25 -4.40 -26.02
CA VAL A 46 -1.65 -3.29 -25.16
C VAL A 46 -1.50 -1.96 -25.90
N LEU A 47 -2.45 -1.06 -25.71
CA LEU A 47 -2.48 0.26 -26.34
C LEU A 47 -2.02 1.32 -25.33
N LEU A 48 -1.01 2.10 -25.71
CA LEU A 48 -0.58 3.26 -24.95
C LEU A 48 -1.35 4.52 -25.34
N SER A 49 -1.38 5.51 -24.46
CA SER A 49 -2.09 6.78 -24.67
C SER A 49 -1.55 7.62 -25.82
N ASP A 50 -0.31 7.38 -26.26
CA ASP A 50 0.32 8.01 -27.43
C ASP A 50 0.01 7.27 -28.75
N GLY A 51 -0.79 6.20 -28.69
CA GLY A 51 -1.19 5.40 -29.85
C GLY A 51 -0.25 4.24 -30.16
N GLU A 52 0.85 4.06 -29.42
CA GLU A 52 1.73 2.91 -29.62
C GLU A 52 1.03 1.61 -29.22
N GLU A 53 1.13 0.59 -30.10
CA GLU A 53 0.67 -0.77 -29.84
C GLU A 53 1.88 -1.64 -29.45
N LEU A 54 1.83 -2.26 -28.27
CA LEU A 54 2.85 -3.18 -27.79
C LEU A 54 2.31 -4.61 -27.76
N HIS A 55 2.93 -5.50 -28.54
CA HIS A 55 2.57 -6.92 -28.56
C HIS A 55 3.19 -7.69 -27.40
N TYR A 56 2.49 -8.72 -26.94
CA TYR A 56 2.96 -9.60 -25.87
C TYR A 56 2.69 -11.08 -26.20
N SER A 57 3.54 -11.97 -25.69
CA SER A 57 3.21 -13.40 -25.61
C SER A 57 2.49 -13.72 -24.30
N HIS A 58 2.92 -13.09 -23.21
CA HIS A 58 2.33 -13.17 -21.87
C HIS A 58 2.15 -11.77 -21.29
N LEU A 59 1.05 -11.56 -20.58
CA LEU A 59 0.71 -10.27 -19.97
C LEU A 59 0.53 -10.44 -18.46
N ILE A 60 1.19 -9.60 -17.68
CA ILE A 60 0.99 -9.51 -16.23
C ILE A 60 0.36 -8.14 -15.93
N LEU A 61 -0.85 -8.16 -15.38
CA LEU A 61 -1.55 -6.96 -14.92
C LEU A 61 -1.19 -6.69 -13.48
N ALA A 62 -0.49 -5.58 -13.26
CA ALA A 62 -0.03 -5.11 -11.95
C ALA A 62 -0.36 -3.61 -11.77
N THR A 63 -1.57 -3.20 -12.17
CA THR A 63 -1.95 -1.78 -12.26
C THR A 63 -2.13 -1.09 -10.91
N GLY A 64 -2.18 -1.87 -9.82
CA GLY A 64 -2.28 -1.38 -8.46
C GLY A 64 -3.61 -0.66 -8.19
N SER A 65 -3.56 0.26 -7.24
CA SER A 65 -4.67 1.11 -6.85
C SER A 65 -4.20 2.54 -6.59
N ASP A 66 -5.09 3.49 -6.87
CA ASP A 66 -4.98 4.88 -6.45
C ASP A 66 -5.46 5.05 -5.01
N GLY A 67 -5.05 6.15 -4.38
CA GLY A 67 -5.38 6.47 -3.00
C GLY A 67 -4.92 7.86 -2.59
N PRO A 68 -5.28 8.34 -1.40
CA PRO A 68 -4.81 9.63 -0.92
C PRO A 68 -3.29 9.61 -0.65
N PHE A 69 -2.65 10.75 -0.87
CA PHE A 69 -1.33 11.07 -0.33
C PHE A 69 -1.43 11.17 1.21
N PRO A 70 -0.44 10.71 2.00
CA PRO A 70 0.93 10.31 1.63
C PRO A 70 1.13 8.90 1.08
N GLY A 71 0.13 8.02 1.19
CA GLY A 71 0.30 6.61 0.82
C GLY A 71 0.46 6.36 -0.69
N LYS A 72 -0.16 7.21 -1.53
CA LYS A 72 -0.14 7.07 -3.00
C LYS A 72 -0.01 8.45 -3.67
N PHE A 73 0.57 8.47 -4.86
CA PHE A 73 0.54 9.60 -5.78
C PHE A 73 -0.37 9.28 -6.96
N ASN A 74 -1.46 10.04 -7.13
CA ASN A 74 -2.43 9.82 -8.22
C ASN A 74 -2.10 10.65 -9.48
N LYS A 75 -0.94 11.30 -9.52
CA LYS A 75 -0.48 12.13 -10.63
C LYS A 75 0.96 11.79 -11.00
N VAL A 76 1.27 11.92 -12.28
CA VAL A 76 2.64 11.82 -12.77
C VAL A 76 3.39 13.07 -12.31
N ILE A 77 4.43 12.87 -11.51
CA ILE A 77 5.32 13.91 -11.01
C ILE A 77 6.76 13.41 -11.08
N ASP A 78 7.71 14.33 -11.25
CA ASP A 78 9.13 14.01 -11.18
C ASP A 78 9.55 13.69 -9.74
N MET A 79 10.70 13.02 -9.61
CA MET A 79 11.20 12.55 -8.33
C MET A 79 11.48 13.69 -7.35
N GLN A 80 12.04 14.81 -7.82
CA GLN A 80 12.41 15.92 -6.94
C GLN A 80 11.17 16.60 -6.37
N SER A 81 10.15 16.83 -7.22
CA SER A 81 8.85 17.35 -6.77
C SER A 81 8.14 16.38 -5.82
N ALA A 82 8.26 15.07 -6.04
CA ALA A 82 7.68 14.06 -5.16
C ALA A 82 8.34 14.06 -3.77
N ILE A 83 9.68 14.13 -3.72
CA ILE A 83 10.44 14.30 -2.48
C ILE A 83 10.02 15.59 -1.78
N GLN A 84 9.97 16.71 -2.51
CA GLN A 84 9.56 17.99 -1.93
C GLN A 84 8.15 17.95 -1.35
N THR A 85 7.22 17.22 -1.99
CA THR A 85 5.85 17.05 -1.48
C THR A 85 5.83 16.34 -0.11
N TYR A 86 6.70 15.36 0.10
CA TYR A 86 6.88 14.72 1.40
C TYR A 86 7.51 15.67 2.43
N GLU A 87 8.59 16.37 2.06
CA GLU A 87 9.22 17.35 2.97
C GLU A 87 8.28 18.48 3.36
N ASP A 88 7.40 18.92 2.46
CA ASP A 88 6.38 19.90 2.76
C ASP A 88 5.33 19.33 3.72
N MET A 89 4.90 18.08 3.55
CA MET A 89 4.01 17.41 4.50
C MET A 89 4.63 17.29 5.90
N VAL A 90 5.93 16.99 6.00
CA VAL A 90 6.64 16.97 7.29
C VAL A 90 6.51 18.33 7.99
N LYS A 91 6.76 19.45 7.27
CA LYS A 91 6.58 20.80 7.83
C LYS A 91 5.14 21.09 8.27
N GLU A 92 4.14 20.60 7.53
CA GLU A 92 2.74 20.76 7.92
C GLU A 92 2.42 19.96 9.20
N ILE A 93 2.98 18.76 9.35
CA ILE A 93 2.89 17.97 10.60
C ILE A 93 3.58 18.69 11.76
N GLU A 94 4.77 19.25 11.54
CA GLU A 94 5.54 19.98 12.56
C GLU A 94 4.74 21.15 13.13
N LYS A 95 4.05 21.92 12.27
CA LYS A 95 3.18 23.05 12.65
C LYS A 95 1.91 22.62 13.40
N SER A 96 1.45 21.39 13.20
CA SER A 96 0.18 20.89 13.71
C SER A 96 0.30 20.31 15.11
N GLU A 97 -0.49 20.78 16.07
CA GLU A 97 -0.52 20.21 17.43
C GLU A 97 -1.54 19.06 17.53
N ARG A 98 -2.69 19.22 16.86
CA ARG A 98 -3.77 18.22 16.80
C ARG A 98 -3.88 17.67 15.38
N ILE A 99 -3.55 16.39 15.20
CA ILE A 99 -3.61 15.73 13.90
C ILE A 99 -4.71 14.68 13.91
N LEU A 100 -5.60 14.78 12.92
CA LEU A 100 -6.67 13.81 12.71
C LEU A 100 -6.34 12.89 11.54
N VAL A 101 -6.27 11.59 11.82
CA VAL A 101 -6.16 10.55 10.79
C VAL A 101 -7.55 9.96 10.52
N VAL A 102 -7.98 9.98 9.26
CA VAL A 102 -9.29 9.46 8.85
C VAL A 102 -9.09 8.14 8.11
N GLY A 103 -9.52 7.04 8.73
CA GLY A 103 -9.38 5.68 8.24
C GLY A 103 -8.52 4.81 9.16
N GLY A 104 -9.06 3.69 9.62
CA GLY A 104 -8.38 2.72 10.49
C GLY A 104 -7.99 1.43 9.80
N GLY A 105 -7.82 1.43 8.47
CA GLY A 105 -7.16 0.34 7.74
C GLY A 105 -5.63 0.41 7.90
N ALA A 106 -4.88 -0.50 7.26
CA ALA A 106 -3.42 -0.58 7.42
C ALA A 106 -2.71 0.78 7.30
N ALA A 107 -2.98 1.55 6.25
CA ALA A 107 -2.32 2.84 6.04
C ALA A 107 -2.60 3.87 7.14
N GLY A 108 -3.84 3.98 7.61
CA GLY A 108 -4.17 4.99 8.64
C GLY A 108 -3.75 4.56 10.04
N VAL A 109 -3.79 3.26 10.31
CA VAL A 109 -3.18 2.69 11.51
C VAL A 109 -1.69 3.02 11.52
N GLU A 110 -0.95 2.73 10.44
CA GLU A 110 0.48 3.03 10.28
C GLU A 110 0.75 4.52 10.51
N MET A 111 0.07 5.38 9.74
CA MET A 111 0.25 6.82 9.81
C MET A 111 0.07 7.37 11.23
N ALA A 112 -0.98 6.94 11.95
CA ALA A 112 -1.25 7.45 13.29
C ALA A 112 -0.13 7.14 14.27
N ALA A 113 0.49 5.96 14.21
CA ALA A 113 1.59 5.68 15.11
C ALA A 113 2.95 6.13 14.60
N GLU A 114 3.18 6.24 13.29
CA GLU A 114 4.39 6.88 12.76
C GLU A 114 4.44 8.33 13.28
N ILE A 115 3.32 9.08 13.21
CA ILE A 115 3.23 10.42 13.80
C ILE A 115 3.49 10.40 15.31
N LYS A 116 2.87 9.49 16.08
CA LYS A 116 3.09 9.42 17.54
C LYS A 116 4.48 8.96 17.93
N THR A 117 5.17 8.21 17.07
CA THR A 117 6.53 7.77 17.34
C THR A 117 7.50 8.92 17.13
N GLU A 118 7.39 9.63 16.01
CA GLU A 118 8.25 10.77 15.68
C GLU A 118 7.94 12.02 16.54
N TYR A 119 6.65 12.24 16.83
CA TYR A 119 6.18 13.40 17.59
C TYR A 119 5.33 12.99 18.81
N PRO A 120 5.95 12.45 19.88
CA PRO A 120 5.23 11.93 21.04
C PRO A 120 4.31 12.94 21.74
N ALA A 121 4.64 14.24 21.67
CA ALA A 121 3.87 15.31 22.30
C ALA A 121 2.59 15.71 21.54
N LYS A 122 2.46 15.37 20.24
CA LYS A 122 1.31 15.76 19.43
C LYS A 122 0.06 14.96 19.80
N GLU A 123 -1.10 15.61 19.72
CA GLU A 123 -2.40 14.97 19.87
C GLU A 123 -2.79 14.31 18.56
N VAL A 124 -2.91 12.98 18.55
CA VAL A 124 -3.33 12.23 17.37
C VAL A 124 -4.67 11.56 17.64
N THR A 125 -5.67 11.88 16.83
CA THR A 125 -6.96 11.20 16.83
C THR A 125 -7.09 10.36 15.56
N LEU A 126 -7.56 9.12 15.66
CA LEU A 126 -7.91 8.28 14.53
C LEU A 126 -9.42 8.04 14.52
N ILE A 127 -10.08 8.48 13.44
CA ILE A 127 -11.51 8.20 13.20
C ILE A 127 -11.63 7.03 12.22
N HIS A 128 -12.43 6.02 12.58
CA HIS A 128 -12.72 4.89 11.70
C HIS A 128 -14.19 4.48 11.73
N SER A 129 -14.75 4.17 10.55
CA SER A 129 -16.16 3.82 10.38
C SER A 129 -16.55 2.44 10.92
N LYS A 130 -15.58 1.61 11.32
CA LYS A 130 -15.78 0.30 11.93
C LYS A 130 -15.16 0.24 13.32
N ILE A 131 -15.55 -0.77 14.11
CA ILE A 131 -14.96 -1.03 15.43
C ILE A 131 -13.53 -1.54 15.29
N ALA A 132 -13.34 -2.57 14.48
CA ALA A 132 -12.07 -3.27 14.41
C ALA A 132 -11.15 -2.64 13.36
N LEU A 133 -9.90 -2.41 13.76
CA LEU A 133 -8.84 -1.76 12.98
C LEU A 133 -8.12 -2.75 12.06
N ALA A 134 -7.30 -2.22 11.17
CA ALA A 134 -6.58 -2.94 10.12
C ALA A 134 -7.49 -3.76 9.18
N ASP A 135 -6.88 -4.49 8.26
CA ASP A 135 -7.60 -5.24 7.22
C ASP A 135 -8.42 -6.39 7.81
N VAL A 136 -9.58 -6.67 7.21
CA VAL A 136 -10.54 -7.66 7.74
C VAL A 136 -10.03 -9.09 7.56
N GLU A 137 -9.06 -9.28 6.68
CA GLU A 137 -8.41 -10.56 6.41
C GLU A 137 -7.36 -10.93 7.47
N LEU A 138 -7.03 -10.02 8.40
CA LEU A 138 -6.17 -10.30 9.56
C LEU A 138 -6.97 -10.95 10.69
N LEU A 139 -6.30 -11.78 11.50
CA LEU A 139 -6.88 -12.38 12.70
C LEU A 139 -7.33 -11.31 13.71
N ASP A 140 -8.45 -11.57 14.40
CA ASP A 140 -8.98 -10.66 15.41
C ASP A 140 -7.98 -10.38 16.54
N SER A 141 -7.14 -11.35 16.92
CA SER A 141 -6.08 -11.16 17.92
C SER A 141 -5.03 -10.14 17.48
N VAL A 142 -4.63 -10.17 16.20
CA VAL A 142 -3.70 -9.19 15.62
C VAL A 142 -4.34 -7.80 15.62
N ARG A 143 -5.61 -7.72 15.19
CA ARG A 143 -6.36 -6.45 15.13
C ARG A 143 -6.59 -5.85 16.51
N GLN A 144 -6.80 -6.70 17.52
CA GLN A 144 -6.89 -6.27 18.91
C GLN A 144 -5.55 -5.74 19.42
N GLU A 145 -4.44 -6.42 19.17
CA GLU A 145 -3.13 -5.93 19.60
C GLU A 145 -2.75 -4.62 18.90
N VAL A 146 -3.07 -4.46 17.61
CA VAL A 146 -2.92 -3.18 16.89
C VAL A 146 -3.64 -2.05 17.61
N LYS A 147 -4.88 -2.30 18.08
CA LYS A 147 -5.65 -1.32 18.85
C LYS A 147 -4.95 -1.00 20.17
N GLU A 148 -4.49 -2.00 20.91
CA GLU A 148 -3.79 -1.80 22.18
C GLU A 148 -2.49 -1.01 21.99
N ILE A 149 -1.72 -1.27 20.93
CA ILE A 149 -0.50 -0.51 20.59
C ILE A 149 -0.81 0.97 20.37
N LEU A 150 -1.84 1.28 19.56
CA LEU A 150 -2.24 2.66 19.32
C LEU A 150 -2.66 3.38 20.61
N LEU A 151 -3.41 2.70 21.47
CA LEU A 151 -3.80 3.24 22.78
C LEU A 151 -2.59 3.46 23.69
N ARG A 152 -1.64 2.50 23.76
CA ARG A 152 -0.39 2.62 24.53
C ARG A 152 0.46 3.79 24.04
N LYS A 153 0.48 4.06 22.73
CA LYS A 153 1.16 5.22 22.14
C LYS A 153 0.41 6.54 22.35
N GLY A 154 -0.79 6.52 22.94
CA GLY A 154 -1.59 7.71 23.21
C GLY A 154 -2.37 8.24 22.01
N VAL A 155 -2.69 7.39 21.02
CA VAL A 155 -3.62 7.74 19.95
C VAL A 155 -5.05 7.67 20.49
N ARG A 156 -5.82 8.75 20.33
CA ARG A 156 -7.25 8.76 20.63
C ARG A 156 -8.00 8.05 19.50
N LEU A 157 -8.80 7.03 19.84
CA LEU A 157 -9.58 6.27 18.86
C LEU A 157 -11.06 6.65 18.90
N LEU A 158 -11.62 7.03 17.76
CA LEU A 158 -13.05 7.26 17.54
C LEU A 158 -13.55 6.22 16.51
N LEU A 159 -14.09 5.12 17.03
CA LEU A 159 -14.43 3.93 16.26
C LEU A 159 -15.94 3.84 16.02
N SER A 160 -16.33 3.15 14.94
CA SER A 160 -17.71 3.19 14.44
C SER A 160 -18.21 4.62 14.18
N GLU A 161 -17.31 5.50 13.74
CA GLU A 161 -17.61 6.88 13.38
C GLU A 161 -17.10 7.16 11.96
N ARG A 162 -17.97 7.71 11.11
CA ARG A 162 -17.59 8.13 9.76
C ARG A 162 -17.62 9.66 9.71
N VAL A 163 -16.58 10.25 9.15
CA VAL A 163 -16.53 11.70 8.89
C VAL A 163 -17.57 12.06 7.83
N SER A 164 -18.38 13.08 8.10
CA SER A 164 -19.51 13.49 7.26
C SER A 164 -19.22 14.70 6.37
N ASN A 165 -18.13 15.42 6.62
CA ASN A 165 -17.75 16.64 5.90
C ASN A 165 -16.38 16.54 5.21
N VAL A 166 -15.97 15.34 4.78
CA VAL A 166 -14.64 15.06 4.21
C VAL A 166 -14.33 15.99 3.03
N GLU A 167 -15.31 16.27 2.19
CA GLU A 167 -15.21 17.11 0.99
C GLU A 167 -14.90 18.59 1.29
N LYS A 168 -15.10 19.04 2.53
CA LYS A 168 -14.80 20.41 2.97
C LYS A 168 -13.45 20.54 3.67
N LEU A 169 -12.76 19.42 3.88
CA LEU A 169 -11.46 19.39 4.55
C LEU A 169 -10.36 19.66 3.54
N MET A 170 -9.31 20.36 3.97
CA MET A 170 -8.06 20.47 3.21
C MET A 170 -7.06 19.45 3.78
N PRO A 171 -6.94 18.26 3.17
CA PRO A 171 -6.05 17.24 3.70
C PRO A 171 -4.59 17.63 3.53
N ASN A 172 -3.76 17.15 4.46
CA ASN A 172 -2.30 17.28 4.45
C ASN A 172 -1.79 18.74 4.47
N GLN A 173 -2.60 19.68 4.96
CA GLN A 173 -2.21 21.08 5.13
C GLN A 173 -2.55 21.53 6.56
N PHE A 174 -1.70 22.36 7.14
CA PHE A 174 -1.97 23.02 8.41
C PHE A 174 -3.08 24.06 8.23
N GLN A 175 -4.15 23.87 8.98
CA GLN A 175 -5.22 24.82 9.15
C GLN A 175 -5.67 24.75 10.61
N LYS A 176 -5.33 25.80 11.36
CA LYS A 176 -5.66 25.88 12.79
C LYS A 176 -7.17 25.78 13.04
N ASP A 177 -7.53 25.03 14.07
CA ASP A 177 -8.91 24.92 14.59
C ASP A 177 -9.95 24.42 13.56
N MET A 178 -9.56 23.55 12.64
CA MET A 178 -10.49 22.92 11.69
C MET A 178 -11.44 21.97 12.42
N VAL A 179 -12.75 22.19 12.24
CA VAL A 179 -13.80 21.34 12.83
C VAL A 179 -14.17 20.21 11.88
N VAL A 180 -13.95 18.98 12.33
CA VAL A 180 -14.37 17.75 11.64
C VAL A 180 -15.58 17.16 12.34
N ARG A 181 -16.59 16.79 11.56
CA ARG A 181 -17.85 16.26 12.06
C ARG A 181 -18.03 14.81 11.65
N THR A 182 -18.61 14.01 12.53
CA THR A 182 -19.00 12.63 12.21
C THR A 182 -20.48 12.54 11.90
N GLU A 183 -20.90 11.45 11.25
CA GLU A 183 -22.31 11.12 11.01
C GLU A 183 -23.11 10.99 12.31
N LYS A 184 -22.44 10.76 13.45
CA LYS A 184 -23.05 10.70 14.78
C LYS A 184 -23.14 12.05 15.48
N GLY A 185 -22.66 13.12 14.85
CA GLY A 185 -22.65 14.47 15.42
C GLY A 185 -21.47 14.76 16.34
N THR A 186 -20.50 13.85 16.48
CA THR A 186 -19.25 14.14 17.20
C THR A 186 -18.46 15.21 16.45
N GLU A 187 -17.99 16.22 17.17
CA GLU A 187 -17.09 17.23 16.65
C GLU A 187 -15.66 17.00 17.17
N VAL A 188 -14.68 17.07 16.27
CA VAL A 188 -13.26 16.98 16.57
C VAL A 188 -12.58 18.19 15.99
N VAL A 189 -11.81 18.90 16.81
CA VAL A 189 -10.99 20.03 16.34
C VAL A 189 -9.58 19.49 16.03
N ALA A 190 -9.09 19.79 14.84
CA ALA A 190 -7.77 19.40 14.38
C ALA A 190 -7.08 20.57 13.67
N ASP A 191 -5.75 20.55 13.65
CA ASP A 191 -4.93 21.49 12.89
C ASP A 191 -4.51 20.93 11.53
N MET A 192 -4.60 19.61 11.36
CA MET A 192 -4.34 18.93 10.10
C MET A 192 -5.13 17.63 10.02
N VAL A 193 -5.61 17.30 8.82
CA VAL A 193 -6.30 16.04 8.53
C VAL A 193 -5.49 15.23 7.52
N VAL A 194 -5.24 13.96 7.83
CA VAL A 194 -4.62 13.00 6.92
C VAL A 194 -5.67 11.96 6.53
N LEU A 195 -5.96 11.88 5.22
CA LEU A 195 -6.92 10.91 4.70
C LEU A 195 -6.21 9.60 4.38
N CYS A 196 -6.72 8.50 4.94
CA CYS A 196 -6.22 7.14 4.71
C CYS A 196 -7.37 6.21 4.24
N THR A 197 -8.36 6.78 3.54
CA THR A 197 -9.51 6.07 2.96
C THR A 197 -9.66 6.39 1.48
N GLY A 198 -10.51 5.63 0.77
CA GLY A 198 -10.81 5.91 -0.64
C GLY A 198 -9.85 5.26 -1.63
N ILE A 199 -9.25 4.12 -1.27
CA ILE A 199 -8.48 3.32 -2.23
C ILE A 199 -9.38 2.88 -3.39
N LYS A 200 -8.88 3.03 -4.61
CA LYS A 200 -9.60 2.65 -5.84
C LYS A 200 -8.69 1.85 -6.75
N ILE A 201 -9.13 0.66 -7.17
CA ILE A 201 -8.36 -0.19 -8.10
C ILE A 201 -8.24 0.51 -9.46
N ASN A 202 -7.04 0.45 -10.04
CA ASN A 202 -6.73 1.06 -11.33
C ASN A 202 -7.16 0.14 -12.47
N SER A 203 -8.47 0.12 -12.74
CA SER A 203 -9.09 -0.78 -13.72
C SER A 203 -9.28 -0.20 -15.12
N SER A 204 -9.04 1.10 -15.31
CA SER A 204 -9.35 1.78 -16.57
C SER A 204 -8.71 1.15 -17.80
N ALA A 205 -7.49 0.60 -17.65
CA ALA A 205 -6.75 -0.02 -18.75
C ALA A 205 -7.38 -1.32 -19.26
N TYR A 206 -8.10 -2.05 -18.39
CA TYR A 206 -8.56 -3.40 -18.68
C TYR A 206 -10.09 -3.58 -18.58
N ALA A 207 -10.81 -2.60 -18.04
CA ALA A 207 -12.24 -2.72 -17.79
C ALA A 207 -13.05 -3.02 -19.05
N ALA A 208 -12.69 -2.41 -20.19
CA ALA A 208 -13.35 -2.67 -21.46
C ALA A 208 -13.09 -4.09 -22.00
N ALA A 209 -11.90 -4.63 -21.76
CA ALA A 209 -11.48 -5.94 -22.26
C ALA A 209 -11.95 -7.11 -21.38
N PHE A 210 -12.00 -6.90 -20.07
CA PHE A 210 -12.21 -7.96 -19.08
C PHE A 210 -13.36 -7.67 -18.10
N GLY A 211 -14.32 -6.82 -18.48
CA GLY A 211 -15.40 -6.40 -17.59
C GLY A 211 -16.23 -7.54 -16.98
N ASP A 212 -16.43 -8.63 -17.73
CA ASP A 212 -17.13 -9.83 -17.26
C ASP A 212 -16.27 -10.72 -16.33
N LYS A 213 -14.95 -10.50 -16.31
CA LYS A 213 -13.98 -11.15 -15.42
C LYS A 213 -13.63 -10.31 -14.19
N MET A 214 -14.34 -9.20 -13.97
CA MET A 214 -14.13 -8.34 -12.80
C MET A 214 -15.10 -8.68 -11.66
N ALA A 215 -14.63 -8.48 -10.43
CA ALA A 215 -15.45 -8.45 -9.22
C ALA A 215 -16.11 -7.07 -9.04
N THR A 216 -17.01 -6.96 -8.07
CA THR A 216 -17.77 -5.72 -7.81
C THR A 216 -16.90 -4.52 -7.45
N ASN A 217 -15.71 -4.75 -6.91
CA ASN A 217 -14.72 -3.72 -6.56
C ASN A 217 -13.77 -3.38 -7.73
N SER A 218 -14.03 -3.89 -8.94
CA SER A 218 -13.17 -3.78 -10.13
C SER A 218 -11.88 -4.62 -10.11
N ALA A 219 -11.66 -5.49 -9.13
CA ALA A 219 -10.55 -6.44 -9.16
C ALA A 219 -10.78 -7.53 -10.22
N LEU A 220 -9.70 -8.05 -10.82
CA LEU A 220 -9.74 -9.13 -11.80
C LEU A 220 -9.79 -10.48 -11.10
N LYS A 221 -10.75 -11.32 -11.48
CA LYS A 221 -10.88 -12.69 -10.98
C LYS A 221 -9.77 -13.55 -11.53
N VAL A 222 -9.02 -14.19 -10.64
CA VAL A 222 -7.90 -15.06 -11.00
C VAL A 222 -8.09 -16.46 -10.46
N ASN A 223 -7.58 -17.44 -11.20
CA ASN A 223 -7.55 -18.83 -10.74
C ASN A 223 -6.41 -19.05 -9.72
N LYS A 224 -6.28 -20.30 -9.23
CA LYS A 224 -5.22 -20.69 -8.29
C LYS A 224 -3.78 -20.56 -8.83
N HIS A 225 -3.60 -20.28 -10.12
CA HIS A 225 -2.30 -20.05 -10.76
C HIS A 225 -2.03 -18.55 -11.02
N LEU A 226 -2.92 -17.68 -10.52
CA LEU A 226 -2.93 -16.23 -10.74
C LEU A 226 -3.19 -15.80 -12.20
N GLN A 227 -3.66 -16.75 -13.02
CA GLN A 227 -4.12 -16.45 -14.37
C GLN A 227 -5.50 -15.81 -14.32
N LEU A 228 -5.76 -14.84 -15.19
CA LEU A 228 -7.09 -14.27 -15.39
C LEU A 228 -8.04 -15.37 -15.85
N GLU A 229 -9.24 -15.45 -15.25
CA GLU A 229 -10.22 -16.47 -15.62
C GLU A 229 -10.53 -16.45 -17.13
N GLY A 230 -10.32 -17.60 -17.78
CA GLY A 230 -10.52 -17.77 -19.23
C GLY A 230 -9.29 -17.50 -20.10
N TYR A 231 -8.14 -17.15 -19.51
CA TYR A 231 -6.89 -16.89 -20.25
C TYR A 231 -5.72 -17.67 -19.65
N GLU A 232 -4.89 -18.30 -20.49
CA GLU A 232 -3.72 -19.05 -20.02
C GLU A 232 -2.44 -18.19 -19.98
N ASN A 233 -2.40 -17.11 -20.78
CA ASN A 233 -1.24 -16.25 -20.94
C ASN A 233 -1.40 -14.84 -20.32
N ILE A 234 -2.54 -14.57 -19.65
CA ILE A 234 -2.80 -13.31 -18.96
C ILE A 234 -2.92 -13.58 -17.46
N TYR A 235 -2.20 -12.80 -16.66
CA TYR A 235 -2.13 -12.90 -15.20
C TYR A 235 -2.53 -11.57 -14.57
N ALA A 236 -3.04 -11.60 -13.34
CA ALA A 236 -3.23 -10.39 -12.54
C ALA A 236 -2.65 -10.57 -11.14
N ILE A 237 -1.95 -9.55 -10.63
CA ILE A 237 -1.26 -9.59 -9.34
C ILE A 237 -1.46 -8.31 -8.54
N GLY A 238 -1.25 -8.40 -7.23
CA GLY A 238 -1.30 -7.25 -6.32
C GLY A 238 -2.71 -6.71 -6.14
N ASP A 239 -2.85 -5.39 -5.96
CA ASP A 239 -4.13 -4.75 -5.61
C ASP A 239 -5.23 -5.00 -6.67
N CYS A 240 -4.86 -5.20 -7.94
CA CYS A 240 -5.80 -5.41 -9.03
C CYS A 240 -6.31 -6.86 -9.15
N ALA A 241 -5.77 -7.81 -8.39
CA ALA A 241 -6.24 -9.20 -8.37
C ALA A 241 -7.26 -9.43 -7.25
N ASP A 242 -8.35 -10.16 -7.56
CA ASP A 242 -9.41 -10.51 -6.61
C ASP A 242 -9.00 -11.69 -5.72
N LEU A 243 -8.09 -11.40 -4.80
CA LEU A 243 -7.58 -12.34 -3.80
C LEU A 243 -8.03 -11.91 -2.40
N LYS A 244 -8.47 -12.88 -1.60
CA LYS A 244 -8.94 -12.71 -0.22
C LYS A 244 -7.76 -12.65 0.76
N GLU A 245 -7.03 -11.55 0.72
CA GLU A 245 -5.89 -11.27 1.59
C GLU A 245 -5.63 -9.76 1.66
N PRO A 246 -4.90 -9.27 2.69
CA PRO A 246 -4.57 -7.85 2.78
C PRO A 246 -3.73 -7.39 1.59
N LYS A 247 -4.12 -6.26 0.98
CA LYS A 247 -3.43 -5.69 -0.18
C LYS A 247 -2.13 -5.02 0.24
N MET A 248 -1.03 -5.78 0.16
CA MET A 248 0.30 -5.36 0.60
C MET A 248 1.36 -5.63 -0.48
N ALA A 249 2.39 -4.78 -0.53
CA ALA A 249 3.53 -4.95 -1.43
C ALA A 249 4.22 -6.32 -1.25
N TYR A 250 4.24 -6.85 -0.03
CA TYR A 250 4.74 -8.19 0.27
C TYR A 250 4.02 -9.28 -0.52
N HIS A 251 2.67 -9.29 -0.48
CA HIS A 251 1.87 -10.25 -1.23
C HIS A 251 2.05 -10.09 -2.74
N ALA A 252 2.12 -8.85 -3.23
CA ALA A 252 2.44 -8.59 -4.64
C ALA A 252 3.79 -9.22 -5.07
N GLY A 253 4.80 -9.21 -4.19
CA GLY A 253 6.06 -9.92 -4.43
C GLY A 253 5.91 -11.45 -4.48
N LEU A 254 5.09 -12.04 -3.61
CA LEU A 254 4.77 -13.47 -3.65
C LEU A 254 4.03 -13.85 -4.95
N HIS A 255 3.07 -13.03 -5.36
CA HIS A 255 2.35 -13.19 -6.62
C HIS A 255 3.31 -13.19 -7.81
N ALA A 256 4.22 -12.21 -7.86
CA ALA A 256 5.21 -12.10 -8.93
C ALA A 256 6.07 -13.37 -9.03
N ASN A 257 6.54 -13.92 -7.91
CA ASN A 257 7.32 -15.16 -7.90
C ASN A 257 6.56 -16.36 -8.48
N VAL A 258 5.27 -16.49 -8.15
CA VAL A 258 4.42 -17.56 -8.69
C VAL A 258 4.19 -17.35 -10.20
N VAL A 259 3.83 -16.14 -10.61
CA VAL A 259 3.53 -15.83 -12.02
C VAL A 259 4.77 -16.00 -12.90
N VAL A 260 5.93 -15.50 -12.49
CA VAL A 260 7.19 -15.69 -13.26
C VAL A 260 7.52 -17.17 -13.38
N THR A 261 7.36 -17.95 -12.30
CA THR A 261 7.55 -19.40 -12.37
C THR A 261 6.55 -20.05 -13.33
N ASN A 262 5.29 -19.62 -13.32
CA ASN A 262 4.24 -20.17 -14.17
C ASN A 262 4.43 -19.84 -15.65
N ILE A 263 4.93 -18.65 -15.99
CA ILE A 263 5.34 -18.30 -17.35
C ILE A 263 6.49 -19.21 -17.81
N ILE A 264 7.50 -19.44 -16.98
CA ILE A 264 8.59 -20.36 -17.33
C ILE A 264 8.07 -21.80 -17.48
N ASN A 265 7.18 -22.23 -16.60
CA ASN A 265 6.62 -23.58 -16.63
C ASN A 265 5.71 -23.79 -17.86
N SER A 266 4.91 -22.80 -18.26
CA SER A 266 4.10 -22.88 -19.49
C SER A 266 5.00 -23.03 -20.73
N LEU A 267 6.09 -22.25 -20.81
CA LEU A 267 7.06 -22.31 -21.90
C LEU A 267 7.89 -23.60 -21.93
N THR A 268 8.05 -24.28 -20.79
CA THR A 268 8.83 -25.51 -20.66
C THR A 268 7.97 -26.76 -20.46
N HIS A 269 6.65 -26.64 -20.64
CA HIS A 269 5.67 -27.72 -20.45
C HIS A 269 5.74 -28.41 -19.08
N LYS A 270 6.03 -27.64 -18.03
CA LYS A 270 6.02 -28.08 -16.63
C LYS A 270 4.68 -27.74 -15.97
N PRO A 271 4.28 -28.47 -14.91
CA PRO A 271 3.08 -28.14 -14.16
C PRO A 271 3.12 -26.72 -13.55
N LEU A 272 2.01 -25.99 -13.61
CA LEU A 272 1.89 -24.66 -13.00
C LEU A 272 1.86 -24.77 -11.46
N LYS A 273 2.54 -23.85 -10.80
CA LYS A 273 2.48 -23.66 -9.34
C LYS A 273 1.17 -23.00 -8.94
N THR A 274 0.66 -23.39 -7.78
CA THR A 274 -0.52 -22.81 -7.16
C THR A 274 -0.14 -21.71 -6.16
N TYR A 275 -0.98 -20.67 -6.07
CA TYR A 275 -0.97 -19.66 -5.03
C TYR A 275 -2.21 -19.86 -4.14
N GLU A 276 -2.00 -19.89 -2.84
CA GLU A 276 -3.07 -20.01 -1.84
C GLU A 276 -3.04 -18.79 -0.92
N PRO A 277 -4.02 -17.87 -1.03
CA PRO A 277 -4.12 -16.72 -0.14
C PRO A 277 -4.14 -17.14 1.33
N GLY A 278 -3.39 -16.43 2.18
CA GLY A 278 -3.36 -16.67 3.62
C GLY A 278 -2.48 -17.84 4.12
N LYS A 279 -1.97 -18.73 3.24
CA LYS A 279 -0.91 -19.70 3.59
C LYS A 279 0.46 -19.09 3.33
N VAL A 280 1.01 -18.39 4.32
CA VAL A 280 2.36 -17.81 4.27
C VAL A 280 3.42 -18.92 4.44
N ILE A 281 3.90 -19.49 3.33
CA ILE A 281 5.04 -20.44 3.38
C ILE A 281 6.25 -19.74 4.01
N LEU A 282 6.78 -20.36 5.07
CA LEU A 282 7.91 -19.89 5.88
C LEU A 282 9.08 -19.41 5.01
N HIS A 283 9.48 -18.15 5.20
CA HIS A 283 10.89 -17.80 5.26
C HIS A 283 11.12 -17.09 6.60
N PRO A 284 12.06 -17.52 7.45
CA PRO A 284 12.23 -17.06 8.84
C PRO A 284 12.61 -15.57 9.01
N ALA A 285 12.48 -14.75 7.97
CA ALA A 285 12.82 -13.33 7.96
C ALA A 285 11.68 -12.41 7.49
N LEU A 286 10.47 -12.92 7.24
CA LEU A 286 9.38 -12.13 6.65
C LEU A 286 8.10 -12.30 7.47
N ALA A 287 8.01 -11.51 8.54
CA ALA A 287 6.74 -11.32 9.21
C ALA A 287 5.81 -10.46 8.33
N VAL A 288 4.57 -10.94 8.18
CA VAL A 288 3.59 -10.40 7.25
C VAL A 288 2.57 -9.63 8.05
N GLY A 289 2.35 -8.38 7.63
CA GLY A 289 1.40 -7.43 8.22
C GLY A 289 1.93 -6.77 9.49
N LEU A 290 2.95 -5.92 9.38
CA LEU A 290 3.65 -5.34 10.55
C LEU A 290 3.60 -3.83 10.54
N LEU A 291 2.55 -3.33 11.17
CA LEU A 291 2.39 -1.94 11.58
C LEU A 291 3.45 -1.61 12.64
N PHE A 292 4.21 -0.53 12.39
CA PHE A 292 4.94 0.31 13.35
C PHE A 292 6.47 0.24 13.44
N CYS A 293 7.06 1.37 12.99
CA CYS A 293 8.28 2.13 13.28
C CYS A 293 9.58 1.51 13.84
N ARG A 294 10.63 2.34 13.75
CA ARG A 294 12.08 2.01 13.61
C ARG A 294 12.88 2.14 14.91
N GLU A 295 12.39 2.87 15.91
CA GLU A 295 13.16 3.17 17.13
C GLU A 295 12.58 2.58 18.44
N GLN A 296 11.33 2.13 18.45
CA GLN A 296 10.76 1.39 19.58
C GLN A 296 10.68 -0.10 19.19
N LEU A 297 11.75 -0.84 19.51
CA LEU A 297 11.96 -2.27 19.18
C LEU A 297 10.85 -3.25 19.65
N ASN A 298 9.73 -2.79 20.21
CA ASN A 298 8.78 -3.64 20.94
C ASN A 298 7.30 -3.56 20.50
N ASP A 299 6.92 -2.76 19.50
CA ASP A 299 5.49 -2.50 19.21
C ASP A 299 4.99 -3.07 17.87
N GLY A 300 5.79 -3.85 17.13
CA GLY A 300 5.32 -4.46 15.90
C GLY A 300 4.51 -5.73 16.16
N VAL A 301 3.47 -5.99 15.37
CA VAL A 301 2.61 -7.19 15.49
C VAL A 301 2.30 -7.74 14.14
N GLY A 302 2.23 -9.06 14.01
CA GLY A 302 1.96 -9.70 12.73
C GLY A 302 1.35 -11.07 12.79
N GLN A 303 1.18 -11.61 11.59
CA GLN A 303 0.56 -12.91 11.38
C GLN A 303 1.40 -13.74 10.41
N VAL A 304 1.61 -15.01 10.73
CA VAL A 304 2.22 -15.98 9.83
C VAL A 304 1.40 -17.27 9.91
N ASN A 305 0.91 -17.77 8.77
CA ASN A 305 0.12 -19.01 8.68
C ASN A 305 -1.10 -19.09 9.61
N GLY A 306 -1.79 -17.97 9.82
CA GLY A 306 -2.93 -17.95 10.75
C GLY A 306 -2.54 -18.04 12.23
N TYR A 307 -1.25 -17.83 12.55
CA TYR A 307 -0.77 -17.68 13.91
C TYR A 307 -0.30 -16.26 14.16
N TYR A 308 -0.58 -15.76 15.36
CA TYR A 308 -0.03 -14.50 15.87
C TYR A 308 1.49 -14.61 16.04
N VAL A 309 2.22 -13.61 15.55
CA VAL A 309 3.67 -13.49 15.73
C VAL A 309 3.95 -12.28 16.61
N GLY A 310 4.54 -12.55 17.77
CA GLY A 310 4.86 -11.54 18.77
C GLY A 310 6.01 -10.61 18.38
N HIS A 311 6.14 -9.54 19.16
CA HIS A 311 6.96 -8.35 18.88
C HIS A 311 8.41 -8.62 18.48
N LEU A 312 9.11 -9.56 19.12
CA LEU A 312 10.55 -9.77 18.90
C LEU A 312 10.88 -10.24 17.47
N LEU A 313 10.08 -11.13 16.90
CA LEU A 313 10.32 -11.66 15.55
C LEU A 313 9.99 -10.63 14.46
N VAL A 314 9.03 -9.76 14.76
CA VAL A 314 8.62 -8.66 13.89
C VAL A 314 9.71 -7.60 13.79
N THR A 315 10.26 -7.21 14.94
CA THR A 315 11.32 -6.21 15.04
C THR A 315 12.60 -6.67 14.36
N ILE A 316 12.96 -7.96 14.42
CA ILE A 316 14.15 -8.48 13.74
C ILE A 316 13.94 -8.53 12.21
N ALA A 317 12.72 -8.81 11.74
CA ALA A 317 12.40 -8.85 10.32
C ALA A 317 12.39 -7.45 9.69
N LYS A 318 11.91 -6.44 10.43
CA LYS A 318 11.95 -5.04 10.05
C LYS A 318 13.37 -4.53 10.27
N SER A 319 14.22 -4.63 9.24
CA SER A 319 15.55 -4.02 9.27
C SER A 319 15.48 -2.59 9.78
N GLN A 320 16.59 -2.07 10.34
CA GLN A 320 16.73 -0.68 10.81
C GLN A 320 16.45 0.39 9.73
N ASP A 321 15.83 0.08 8.60
CA ASP A 321 15.52 0.97 7.49
C ASP A 321 14.25 0.55 6.71
N LEU A 322 13.33 -0.20 7.33
CA LEU A 322 12.00 -0.47 6.74
C LEU A 322 12.04 -1.20 5.38
N PHE A 323 13.01 -2.10 5.19
CA PHE A 323 13.29 -2.79 3.92
C PHE A 323 13.73 -1.88 2.76
N VAL A 324 14.06 -0.62 3.02
CA VAL A 324 14.48 0.34 1.98
C VAL A 324 15.78 -0.14 1.33
N SER A 325 16.85 -0.43 2.09
CA SER A 325 18.11 -0.96 1.54
C SER A 325 17.91 -2.27 0.78
N LYS A 326 17.05 -3.15 1.28
CA LYS A 326 16.70 -4.41 0.60
C LYS A 326 16.06 -4.14 -0.76
N SER A 327 15.18 -3.14 -0.84
CA SER A 327 14.53 -2.73 -2.08
C SER A 327 15.54 -2.14 -3.06
N TRP A 328 16.44 -1.27 -2.62
CA TRP A 328 17.56 -0.75 -3.43
C TRP A 328 18.45 -1.87 -3.98
N LYS A 329 18.87 -2.80 -3.11
CA LYS A 329 19.66 -3.96 -3.50
C LYS A 329 18.94 -4.86 -4.51
N MET A 330 17.65 -5.12 -4.29
CA MET A 330 16.82 -5.91 -5.22
C MET A 330 16.70 -5.24 -6.59
N MET A 331 16.65 -3.91 -6.62
CA MET A 331 16.60 -3.11 -7.84
C MET A 331 17.98 -2.85 -8.46
N GLY A 332 19.06 -3.40 -7.89
CA GLY A 332 20.41 -3.26 -8.41
C GLY A 332 20.98 -1.84 -8.32
N GLN A 333 20.45 -1.00 -7.41
CA GLN A 333 20.85 0.39 -7.26
C GLN A 333 21.39 0.69 -5.85
N THR A 334 22.16 1.76 -5.73
CA THR A 334 22.72 2.21 -4.45
C THR A 334 21.81 3.24 -3.80
N MET A 335 21.42 2.99 -2.55
CA MET A 335 20.61 3.92 -1.76
C MET A 335 21.36 5.24 -1.52
N PRO A 336 20.71 6.41 -1.70
CA PRO A 336 21.31 7.69 -1.37
C PRO A 336 21.54 7.83 0.14
N SER A 337 22.58 8.59 0.52
CA SER A 337 22.94 8.87 1.91
C SER A 337 21.88 9.68 2.64
#